data_AF-A0A9K3KGU1-F1
#
_entry.id   AF-A0A9K3KGU1-F1
#
_cell.length_a   1.000
_cell.length_b   1.000
_cell.length_c   1.000
_cell.angle_alpha   90.00
_cell.angle_beta   90.00
_cell.angle_gamma   90.00
#
_symmetry.space_group_name_H-M   'P 1'
#
loop_
_entity.id
_entity.type
_entity.pdbx_description
1 polymer ?
#
loop_
_entity_poly.entity_id
_entity_poly.type
_entity_poly.pdbx_seq_one_letter_code
_entity_poly.pdbx_strand_id
1 'polypeptide(L)'
;MPFVPDKTHWTSDVYHALGSWFLVEDGLHRNMEEIEGGMQNVVFPPLRKTGESSTAKLLTQAIQKCLPEDIKSRITSRSLRDAGITELASHGSLSIYDGCARSGHSTGTTQDHYISDQHYLYGLKAGMARAGYDVASGDYTKKIHLPRLQAIGSGVEDQLQVFLDRCFTVDVPHFDKGGKLRPVLLTCLATLLQHYRAVLIDCGHDNAIIQHLNKAALQCHYSAFEQSCFTFLFE
;
A
#
# COMPACT_ATOMS: atom_id res chain seq x y z
N MET A 1 15.77 -4.41 15.89
CA MET A 1 15.84 -3.21 15.04
C MET A 1 14.45 -2.99 14.47
N PRO A 2 13.92 -1.78 14.50
CA PRO A 2 12.59 -1.46 14.01
C PRO A 2 12.64 -1.27 12.50
N PHE A 3 11.77 -1.96 11.80
CA PHE A 3 11.55 -1.78 10.37
C PHE A 3 10.44 -0.75 10.22
N VAL A 4 10.82 0.47 9.89
CA VAL A 4 9.86 1.54 9.60
C VAL A 4 9.59 1.49 8.10
N PRO A 5 8.32 1.51 7.66
CA PRO A 5 8.04 1.65 6.25
C PRO A 5 8.69 2.94 5.73
N ASP A 6 9.47 2.83 4.66
CA ASP A 6 10.05 3.99 4.01
C ASP A 6 8.92 4.81 3.40
N LYS A 7 8.72 6.02 3.91
CA LYS A 7 7.67 6.95 3.45
C LYS A 7 7.86 7.44 2.02
N THR A 8 9.02 7.19 1.41
CA THR A 8 9.41 7.67 0.09
C THR A 8 9.60 6.57 -0.93
N HIS A 9 9.90 5.34 -0.49
CA HIS A 9 10.20 4.24 -1.39
C HIS A 9 8.95 3.43 -1.74
N TRP A 10 8.75 3.17 -3.03
CA TRP A 10 7.58 2.48 -3.58
C TRP A 10 7.39 1.06 -3.03
N THR A 11 8.47 0.38 -2.68
CA THR A 11 8.46 -0.97 -2.08
C THR A 11 7.82 -1.03 -0.69
N SER A 12 7.71 0.11 0.00
CA SER A 12 7.09 0.22 1.32
C SER A 12 5.69 0.85 1.27
N ASP A 13 5.21 1.25 0.09
CA ASP A 13 3.90 1.86 -0.10
C ASP A 13 2.83 0.76 -0.28
N VAL A 14 1.97 0.62 0.72
CA VAL A 14 0.91 -0.40 0.74
C VAL A 14 -0.12 -0.22 -0.38
N TYR A 15 -0.41 1.03 -0.77
CA TYR A 15 -1.34 1.30 -1.86
C TYR A 15 -0.69 1.02 -3.21
N HIS A 16 0.61 1.29 -3.34
CA HIS A 16 1.37 0.87 -4.51
C HIS A 16 1.38 -0.66 -4.63
N ALA A 17 1.70 -1.39 -3.55
CA ALA A 17 1.71 -2.85 -3.56
C ALA A 17 0.32 -3.44 -3.90
N LEU A 18 -0.74 -2.88 -3.32
CA LEU A 18 -2.11 -3.29 -3.62
C LEU A 18 -2.51 -2.96 -5.07
N GLY A 19 -2.12 -1.78 -5.56
CA GLY A 19 -2.29 -1.37 -6.95
C GLY A 19 -1.58 -2.30 -7.92
N SER A 20 -0.35 -2.70 -7.62
CA SER A 20 0.41 -3.66 -8.43
C SER A 20 -0.29 -5.02 -8.50
N TRP A 21 -0.82 -5.52 -7.38
CA TRP A 21 -1.65 -6.73 -7.35
C TRP A 21 -2.92 -6.58 -8.21
N PHE A 22 -3.62 -5.46 -8.11
CA PHE A 22 -4.83 -5.21 -8.91
C PHE A 22 -4.54 -5.09 -10.41
N LEU A 23 -3.40 -4.50 -10.78
CA LEU A 23 -3.00 -4.21 -12.15
C LEU A 23 -2.42 -5.43 -12.88
N VAL A 24 -1.54 -6.18 -12.19
CA VAL A 24 -0.72 -7.25 -12.82
C VAL A 24 -1.39 -8.61 -12.71
N GLU A 25 -2.10 -8.87 -11.62
CA GLU A 25 -2.63 -10.20 -11.29
C GLU A 25 -4.16 -10.23 -11.28
N ASP A 26 -4.79 -9.20 -11.86
CA ASP A 26 -6.24 -9.04 -11.91
C ASP A 26 -6.90 -9.18 -10.53
N GLY A 27 -6.27 -8.62 -9.49
CA GLY A 27 -6.66 -8.83 -8.10
C GLY A 27 -8.11 -8.46 -7.73
N LEU A 28 -8.79 -7.69 -8.59
CA LEU A 28 -10.21 -7.31 -8.47
C LEU A 28 -11.16 -8.06 -9.43
N HIS A 29 -10.63 -8.92 -10.29
CA HIS A 29 -11.43 -9.76 -11.18
C HIS A 29 -11.99 -10.96 -10.42
N ARG A 30 -13.25 -11.32 -10.67
CA ARG A 30 -13.85 -12.55 -10.14
C ARG A 30 -14.64 -13.22 -11.25
N ASN A 31 -14.44 -14.53 -11.42
CA ASN A 31 -15.30 -15.30 -12.32
C ASN A 31 -16.68 -15.57 -11.69
N MET A 32 -17.64 -16.06 -12.48
CA MET A 32 -19.02 -16.28 -12.01
C MET A 32 -19.10 -17.25 -10.82
N GLU A 33 -18.31 -18.33 -10.83
CA GLU A 33 -18.27 -19.31 -9.73
C GLU A 33 -17.75 -18.67 -8.43
N GLU A 34 -16.74 -17.80 -8.54
CA GLU A 34 -16.20 -17.05 -7.41
C GLU A 34 -17.19 -16.02 -6.86
N ILE A 35 -17.95 -15.36 -7.73
CA ILE A 35 -18.99 -14.41 -7.33
C ILE A 35 -20.10 -15.14 -6.57
N GLU A 36 -20.62 -16.25 -7.12
CA GLU A 36 -21.63 -17.10 -6.48
C GLU A 36 -21.12 -17.65 -5.13
N GLY A 37 -19.84 -18.00 -5.06
CA GLY A 37 -19.18 -18.41 -3.83
C GLY A 37 -18.97 -17.30 -2.80
N GLY A 38 -19.23 -16.04 -3.14
CA GLY A 38 -19.05 -14.87 -2.26
C GLY A 38 -17.62 -14.35 -2.16
N MET A 39 -16.74 -14.68 -3.11
CA MET A 39 -15.33 -14.22 -3.15
C MET A 39 -15.19 -12.73 -3.43
N GLN A 40 -16.26 -12.06 -3.88
CA GLN A 40 -16.34 -10.60 -3.99
C GLN A 40 -16.17 -9.87 -2.65
N ASN A 41 -16.34 -10.57 -1.51
CA ASN A 41 -16.14 -10.01 -0.18
C ASN A 41 -14.71 -10.18 0.35
N VAL A 42 -13.79 -10.72 -0.45
CA VAL A 42 -12.42 -11.07 -0.04
C VAL A 42 -11.42 -10.40 -0.97
N VAL A 43 -10.43 -9.73 -0.40
CA VAL A 43 -9.34 -9.04 -1.15
C VAL A 43 -8.38 -10.06 -1.79
N PHE A 44 -8.11 -11.17 -1.11
CA PHE A 44 -7.24 -12.25 -1.58
C PHE A 44 -8.00 -13.59 -1.64
N PRO A 45 -8.79 -13.85 -2.69
CA PRO A 45 -9.58 -15.08 -2.84
C PRO A 45 -8.79 -16.39 -2.64
N PRO A 46 -7.54 -16.51 -3.16
CA PRO A 46 -6.76 -17.73 -2.97
C PRO A 46 -6.52 -18.09 -1.49
N LEU A 47 -6.54 -17.09 -0.60
CA LEU A 47 -6.29 -17.28 0.83
C LEU A 47 -7.56 -17.59 1.65
N ARG A 48 -8.76 -17.51 1.06
CA ARG A 48 -10.02 -17.71 1.81
C ARG A 48 -10.15 -19.12 2.40
N LYS A 49 -9.65 -20.13 1.69
CA LYS A 49 -9.68 -21.54 2.13
C LYS A 49 -8.45 -21.91 2.98
N THR A 50 -7.52 -20.99 3.18
CA THR A 50 -6.29 -21.22 3.92
C THR A 50 -6.52 -20.94 5.40
N GLY A 51 -6.24 -21.91 6.26
CA GLY A 51 -6.29 -21.72 7.71
C GLY A 51 -5.28 -20.68 8.20
N GLU A 52 -5.55 -20.05 9.34
CA GLU A 52 -4.75 -18.96 9.92
C GLU A 52 -3.25 -19.33 10.04
N SER A 53 -2.95 -20.53 10.54
CA SER A 53 -1.57 -21.02 10.70
C SER A 53 -0.82 -21.15 9.36
N SER A 54 -1.53 -21.56 8.31
CA SER A 54 -0.98 -21.66 6.96
C SER A 54 -0.74 -20.28 6.34
N THR A 55 -1.64 -19.32 6.55
CA THR A 55 -1.47 -17.93 6.09
C THR A 55 -0.30 -17.24 6.80
N ALA A 56 -0.17 -17.43 8.12
CA ALA A 56 0.96 -16.89 8.88
C ALA A 56 2.32 -17.45 8.40
N LYS A 57 2.35 -18.74 8.03
CA LYS A 57 3.53 -19.39 7.46
C LYS A 57 3.87 -18.84 6.08
N LEU A 58 2.88 -18.66 5.20
CA LEU A 58 3.08 -18.06 3.87
C LEU A 58 3.63 -16.65 3.97
N LEU A 59 3.06 -15.82 4.84
CA LEU A 59 3.54 -14.45 5.10
C LEU A 59 4.97 -14.45 5.66
N THR A 60 5.27 -15.31 6.63
CA THR A 60 6.61 -15.44 7.19
C THR A 60 7.63 -15.82 6.11
N GLN A 61 7.30 -16.78 5.25
CA GLN A 61 8.17 -17.17 4.13
C GLN A 61 8.37 -16.04 3.13
N ALA A 62 7.32 -15.28 2.81
CA ALA A 62 7.42 -14.13 1.92
C ALA A 62 8.34 -13.04 2.50
N ILE A 63 8.18 -12.69 3.78
CA ILE A 63 9.04 -11.73 4.47
C ILE A 63 10.49 -12.22 4.47
N GLN A 64 10.73 -13.46 4.86
CA GLN A 64 12.08 -14.02 4.96
C GLN A 64 12.79 -14.11 3.62
N LYS A 65 12.08 -14.23 2.49
CA LYS A 65 12.72 -14.16 1.15
C LYS A 65 13.39 -12.81 0.88
N CYS A 66 12.87 -11.74 1.46
CA CYS A 66 13.34 -10.37 1.23
C CYS A 66 14.38 -9.90 2.27
N LEU A 67 14.74 -10.74 3.24
CA LEU A 67 15.66 -10.37 4.32
C LEU A 67 17.06 -10.98 4.11
N PRO A 68 18.12 -10.33 4.62
CA PRO A 68 19.43 -10.94 4.78
C PRO A 68 19.41 -12.21 5.66
N GLU A 69 20.23 -13.22 5.32
CA GLU A 69 20.25 -14.54 5.97
C GLU A 69 20.46 -14.49 7.49
N ASP A 70 21.26 -13.54 7.97
CA ASP A 70 21.61 -13.35 9.37
C ASP A 70 20.42 -12.92 10.25
N ILE A 71 19.35 -12.39 9.65
CA ILE A 71 18.16 -11.94 10.38
C ILE A 71 16.87 -12.68 9.99
N LYS A 72 16.87 -13.51 8.94
CA LYS A 72 15.67 -14.24 8.46
C LYS A 72 14.96 -15.00 9.58
N SER A 73 15.71 -15.78 10.37
CA SER A 73 15.14 -16.63 11.43
C SER A 73 14.48 -15.85 12.57
N ARG A 74 14.78 -14.55 12.69
CA ARG A 74 14.30 -13.69 13.78
C ARG A 74 13.04 -12.91 13.42
N ILE A 75 12.75 -12.77 12.13
CA ILE A 75 11.61 -11.97 11.65
C ILE A 75 10.54 -12.91 11.10
N THR A 76 9.32 -12.75 11.61
CA THR A 76 8.14 -13.55 11.22
C THR A 76 6.97 -12.62 10.90
N SER A 77 5.87 -13.18 10.42
CA SER A 77 4.62 -12.42 10.25
C SER A 77 4.15 -11.75 11.55
N ARG A 78 4.44 -12.34 12.72
CA ARG A 78 4.16 -11.74 14.03
C ARG A 78 4.94 -10.44 14.25
N SER A 79 6.18 -10.37 13.78
CA SER A 79 7.03 -9.18 13.93
C SER A 79 6.44 -7.93 13.26
N LEU A 80 5.60 -8.08 12.22
CA LEU A 80 4.85 -6.96 11.64
C LEU A 80 3.80 -6.40 12.62
N ARG A 81 3.14 -7.29 13.37
CA ARG A 81 2.17 -6.91 14.41
C ARG A 81 2.88 -6.22 15.58
N ASP A 82 4.01 -6.76 16.01
CA ASP A 82 4.86 -6.17 17.06
C ASP A 82 5.30 -4.75 16.66
N ALA A 83 5.77 -4.58 15.42
CA ALA A 83 6.18 -3.29 14.88
C ALA A 83 5.01 -2.28 14.86
N GLY A 84 3.86 -2.67 14.31
CA GLY A 84 2.69 -1.77 14.22
C GLY A 84 2.13 -1.38 15.59
N ILE A 85 2.09 -2.31 16.55
CA ILE A 85 1.65 -1.99 17.93
C ILE A 85 2.66 -1.09 18.61
N THR A 86 3.96 -1.33 18.42
CA THR A 86 4.98 -0.47 19.02
C THR A 86 4.96 0.94 18.41
N GLU A 87 4.66 1.07 17.12
CA GLU A 87 4.45 2.38 16.47
C GLU A 87 3.24 3.11 17.05
N LEU A 88 2.09 2.43 17.20
CA LEU A 88 0.90 2.99 17.84
C LEU A 88 1.17 3.44 19.28
N ALA A 89 1.86 2.61 20.06
CA ALA A 89 2.22 2.91 21.44
C ALA A 89 3.20 4.08 21.57
N SER A 90 4.05 4.28 20.55
CA SER A 90 5.01 5.39 20.51
C SER A 90 4.39 6.71 20.04
N HIS A 91 3.16 6.69 19.52
CA HIS A 91 2.48 7.88 19.04
C HIS A 91 1.86 8.67 20.20
N GLY A 92 2.48 9.81 20.57
CA GLY A 92 2.11 10.57 21.78
C GLY A 92 0.69 11.17 21.82
N SER A 93 -0.09 11.06 20.75
CA SER A 93 -1.51 11.48 20.71
C SER A 93 -2.52 10.33 20.71
N LEU A 94 -2.05 9.07 20.77
CA LEU A 94 -2.92 7.90 20.83
C LEU A 94 -2.95 7.38 22.26
N SER A 95 -4.15 7.07 22.74
CA SER A 95 -4.32 6.39 24.02
C SER A 95 -4.11 4.88 23.85
N ILE A 96 -3.95 4.18 24.97
CA ILE A 96 -3.95 2.70 24.99
C ILE A 96 -5.23 2.14 24.35
N TYR A 97 -6.38 2.80 24.53
CA TYR A 97 -7.66 2.41 23.94
C TYR A 97 -7.65 2.51 22.40
N ASP A 98 -7.03 3.56 21.86
CA ASP A 98 -6.84 3.71 20.41
C ASP A 98 -5.93 2.60 19.86
N GLY A 99 -4.87 2.27 20.60
CA GLY A 99 -3.96 1.16 20.29
C GLY A 99 -4.69 -0.19 20.29
N CYS A 100 -5.48 -0.48 21.32
CA CYS A 100 -6.30 -1.68 21.44
C CYS A 100 -7.28 -1.79 20.25
N ALA A 101 -8.03 -0.72 19.98
CA ALA A 101 -9.03 -0.69 18.92
C ALA A 101 -8.42 -0.90 17.53
N ARG A 102 -7.26 -0.30 17.25
CA ARG A 102 -6.58 -0.42 15.94
C ARG A 102 -5.86 -1.74 15.74
N SER A 103 -5.38 -2.36 16.82
CA SER A 103 -4.64 -3.63 16.77
C SER A 103 -5.51 -4.88 17.01
N GLY A 104 -6.80 -4.68 17.30
CA GLY A 104 -7.76 -5.74 17.59
C GLY A 104 -7.51 -6.45 18.92
N HIS A 105 -6.98 -5.74 19.93
CA HIS A 105 -6.77 -6.26 21.28
C HIS A 105 -7.85 -5.76 22.24
N SER A 106 -8.14 -6.55 23.28
CA SER A 106 -8.94 -6.07 24.42
C SER A 106 -8.05 -5.31 25.42
N THR A 107 -8.62 -4.36 26.15
CA THR A 107 -7.93 -3.62 27.21
C THR A 107 -7.53 -4.55 28.35
N GLY A 108 -6.29 -4.46 28.84
CA GLY A 108 -5.77 -5.33 29.91
C GLY A 108 -5.32 -6.72 29.44
N THR A 109 -5.00 -6.86 28.15
CA THR A 109 -4.47 -8.12 27.56
C THR A 109 -2.98 -8.02 27.24
N THR A 110 -2.44 -9.05 26.60
CA THR A 110 -1.03 -9.21 26.16
C THR A 110 -0.52 -8.16 25.18
N GLN A 111 -1.25 -7.06 24.95
CA GLN A 111 -0.81 -5.96 24.10
C GLN A 111 0.55 -5.40 24.55
N ASP A 112 0.79 -5.33 25.85
CA ASP A 112 2.04 -4.84 26.41
C ASP A 112 3.23 -5.75 26.06
N HIS A 113 3.01 -7.05 25.82
CA HIS A 113 4.07 -7.96 25.36
C HIS A 113 4.50 -7.72 23.91
N TYR A 114 3.73 -6.92 23.15
CA TYR A 114 4.08 -6.50 21.80
C TYR A 114 4.81 -5.17 21.76
N ILE A 115 4.86 -4.44 22.88
CA ILE A 115 5.60 -3.18 22.99
C ILE A 115 7.05 -3.53 23.27
N SER A 116 7.95 -3.18 22.34
CA SER A 116 9.37 -3.44 22.54
C SER A 116 9.97 -2.49 23.59
N ASP A 117 10.50 -3.05 24.69
CA ASP A 117 11.23 -2.27 25.71
C ASP A 117 12.52 -1.62 25.17
N GLN A 118 13.02 -2.09 24.03
CA GLN A 118 14.20 -1.56 23.34
C GLN A 118 13.82 -0.67 22.15
N HIS A 119 12.59 -0.13 22.13
CA HIS A 119 12.14 0.63 20.96
C HIS A 119 12.97 1.90 20.76
N TYR A 120 13.66 1.95 19.63
CA TYR A 120 14.40 3.12 19.19
C TYR A 120 13.56 4.41 19.17
N LEU A 121 12.21 4.37 19.07
CA LEU A 121 11.38 5.60 19.12
C LEU A 121 11.54 6.35 20.44
N TYR A 122 11.87 5.65 21.54
CA TYR A 122 12.21 6.29 22.80
C TYR A 122 13.49 7.14 22.70
N GLY A 123 14.41 6.79 21.80
CA GLY A 123 15.63 7.55 21.48
C GLY A 123 15.58 8.33 20.16
N LEU A 124 14.57 8.14 19.32
CA LEU A 124 14.56 8.63 17.93
C LEU A 124 14.51 10.16 17.89
N LYS A 125 13.76 10.78 18.80
CA LYS A 125 13.75 12.24 18.96
C LYS A 125 15.14 12.78 19.28
N ALA A 126 15.89 12.11 20.15
CA ALA A 126 17.26 12.49 20.49
C ALA A 126 18.25 12.22 19.34
N GLY A 127 18.08 11.11 18.61
CA GLY A 127 18.88 10.77 17.43
C GLY A 127 18.66 11.72 16.24
N MET A 128 17.40 12.06 15.95
CA MET A 128 17.02 13.02 14.90
C MET A 128 17.51 14.42 15.23
N ALA A 129 17.41 14.86 16.49
CA ALA A 129 17.98 16.14 16.94
C ALA A 129 19.51 16.19 16.73
N ARG A 130 20.22 15.09 16.99
CA ARG A 130 21.68 15.00 16.75
C ARG A 130 22.06 14.94 15.27
N ALA A 131 21.17 14.48 14.41
CA ALA A 131 21.35 14.43 12.96
C ALA A 131 20.93 15.74 12.25
N GLY A 132 20.63 16.81 12.99
CA GLY A 132 20.32 18.13 12.43
C GLY A 132 18.87 18.29 11.97
N TYR A 133 17.98 17.35 12.28
CA TYR A 133 16.56 17.53 12.03
C TYR A 133 16.00 18.57 13.00
N ASP A 134 15.18 19.47 12.49
CA ASP A 134 14.46 20.43 13.31
C ASP A 134 13.32 19.73 14.06
N VAL A 135 13.65 19.22 15.24
CA VAL A 135 12.69 18.58 16.15
C VAL A 135 11.74 19.62 16.76
N ALA A 136 12.13 20.91 16.78
CA ALA A 136 11.32 21.99 17.35
C ALA A 136 10.15 22.41 16.45
N SER A 137 10.29 22.31 15.12
CA SER A 137 9.17 22.54 14.18
C SER A 137 8.17 21.39 14.09
N GLY A 138 8.45 20.24 14.73
CA GLY A 138 7.55 19.09 14.69
C GLY A 138 7.52 18.39 13.33
N ASP A 139 8.56 18.52 12.50
CA ASP A 139 8.61 17.97 11.13
C ASP A 139 8.31 16.45 11.07
N TYR A 140 8.72 15.71 12.11
CA TYR A 140 8.43 14.28 12.29
C TYR A 140 6.93 13.95 12.47
N THR A 141 6.07 14.96 12.66
CA THR A 141 4.60 14.86 12.77
C THR A 141 3.87 15.31 11.51
N LYS A 142 4.59 15.74 10.46
CA LYS A 142 3.95 16.21 9.22
C LYS A 142 3.03 15.12 8.66
N LYS A 143 1.78 15.49 8.40
CA LYS A 143 0.78 14.61 7.82
C LYS A 143 1.25 14.17 6.43
N ILE A 144 1.33 12.86 6.22
CA ILE A 144 1.51 12.28 4.90
C ILE A 144 0.17 12.46 4.17
N HIS A 145 0.20 13.22 3.08
CA HIS A 145 -0.93 13.33 2.17
C HIS A 145 -0.79 12.25 1.11
N LEU A 146 -1.78 11.35 1.05
CA LEU A 146 -1.85 10.37 -0.03
C LEU A 146 -2.00 11.11 -1.38
N PRO A 147 -1.36 10.61 -2.46
CA PRO A 147 -1.50 11.21 -3.77
C PRO A 147 -2.96 11.12 -4.22
N ARG A 148 -3.38 12.16 -4.92
CA ARG A 148 -4.77 12.36 -5.33
C ARG A 148 -4.80 12.68 -6.81
N LEU A 149 -5.54 11.88 -7.58
CA LEU A 149 -5.69 12.10 -9.02
C LEU A 149 -6.38 13.44 -9.35
N GLN A 150 -7.12 14.03 -8.40
CA GLN A 150 -7.69 15.38 -8.54
C GLN A 150 -6.61 16.47 -8.75
N ALA A 151 -5.34 16.19 -8.42
CA ALA A 151 -4.23 17.11 -8.66
C ALA A 151 -3.92 17.31 -10.16
N ILE A 152 -4.42 16.43 -11.04
CA ILE A 152 -4.20 16.49 -12.50
C ILE A 152 -5.06 17.60 -13.15
N GLY A 153 -6.06 18.14 -12.43
CA GLY A 153 -6.92 19.23 -12.89
C GLY A 153 -8.31 18.76 -13.31
N SER A 154 -9.26 19.71 -13.38
CA SER A 154 -10.62 19.45 -13.86
C SER A 154 -10.67 19.48 -15.39
N GLY A 155 -11.29 18.47 -16.01
CA GLY A 155 -11.40 18.33 -17.47
C GLY A 155 -10.78 17.04 -18.03
N VAL A 156 -10.13 16.23 -17.19
CA VAL A 156 -9.54 14.93 -17.58
C VAL A 156 -10.27 13.73 -16.96
N GLU A 157 -11.40 13.95 -16.30
CA GLU A 157 -12.11 12.92 -15.54
C GLU A 157 -12.53 11.74 -16.43
N ASP A 158 -13.00 12.02 -17.64
CA ASP A 158 -13.41 10.98 -18.59
C ASP A 158 -12.21 10.18 -19.11
N GLN A 159 -11.11 10.87 -19.44
CA GLN A 159 -9.86 10.22 -19.88
C GLN A 159 -9.24 9.38 -18.76
N LEU A 160 -9.27 9.89 -17.53
CA LEU A 160 -8.81 9.20 -16.34
C LEU A 160 -9.68 7.96 -16.05
N GLN A 161 -11.00 8.08 -16.25
CA GLN A 161 -11.91 6.96 -16.11
C GLN A 161 -11.62 5.87 -17.14
N VAL A 162 -11.42 6.23 -18.41
CA VAL A 162 -11.02 5.29 -19.46
C VAL A 162 -9.68 4.64 -19.11
N PHE A 163 -8.70 5.42 -18.66
CA PHE A 163 -7.39 4.89 -18.26
C PHE A 163 -7.50 3.91 -17.09
N LEU A 164 -8.32 4.23 -16.08
CA LEU A 164 -8.57 3.35 -14.95
C LEU A 164 -9.22 2.03 -15.39
N ASP A 165 -10.21 2.09 -16.28
CA ASP A 165 -10.90 0.90 -16.80
C ASP A 165 -10.01 0.04 -17.71
N ARG A 166 -8.94 0.62 -18.27
CA ARG A 166 -7.88 -0.13 -18.98
C ARG A 166 -6.83 -0.72 -18.04
N CYS A 167 -6.59 -0.07 -16.90
CA CYS A 167 -5.64 -0.55 -15.90
C CYS A 167 -6.21 -1.70 -15.07
N PHE A 168 -7.49 -1.65 -14.70
CA PHE A 168 -8.06 -2.59 -13.75
C PHE A 168 -9.33 -3.26 -14.28
N THR A 169 -9.33 -4.59 -14.25
CA THR A 169 -10.54 -5.39 -14.39
C THR A 169 -11.25 -5.46 -13.03
N VAL A 170 -12.44 -4.87 -12.92
CA VAL A 170 -13.16 -4.75 -11.64
C VAL A 170 -14.52 -5.45 -11.74
N ASP A 171 -14.68 -6.55 -11.00
CA ASP A 171 -15.98 -7.24 -10.84
C ASP A 171 -16.54 -7.12 -9.42
N VAL A 172 -15.84 -6.37 -8.56
CA VAL A 172 -16.23 -6.19 -7.14
C VAL A 172 -16.99 -4.87 -7.00
N PRO A 173 -18.32 -4.89 -6.73
CA PRO A 173 -19.16 -3.69 -6.80
C PRO A 173 -18.74 -2.54 -5.88
N HIS A 174 -18.03 -2.83 -4.79
CA HIS A 174 -17.54 -1.81 -3.89
C HIS A 174 -16.44 -0.93 -4.49
N PHE A 175 -15.77 -1.38 -5.56
CA PHE A 175 -14.75 -0.65 -6.30
C PHE A 175 -15.26 0.01 -7.58
N ASP A 176 -16.54 -0.18 -7.92
CA ASP A 176 -17.19 0.49 -9.06
C ASP A 176 -17.43 1.98 -8.83
N LYS A 177 -17.89 2.67 -9.88
CA LYS A 177 -18.30 4.07 -9.80
C LYS A 177 -19.42 4.23 -8.75
N GLY A 178 -19.16 5.05 -7.73
CA GLY A 178 -20.07 5.23 -6.58
C GLY A 178 -19.91 4.18 -5.46
N GLY A 179 -19.06 3.17 -5.64
CA GLY A 179 -18.72 2.20 -4.63
C GLY A 179 -17.90 2.80 -3.48
N LYS A 180 -18.13 2.31 -2.25
CA LYS A 180 -17.48 2.82 -1.02
C LYS A 180 -15.95 2.66 -1.00
N LEU A 181 -15.41 1.71 -1.77
CA LEU A 181 -13.96 1.44 -1.87
C LEU A 181 -13.33 2.05 -3.13
N ARG A 182 -14.11 2.73 -3.98
CA ARG A 182 -13.57 3.45 -5.15
C ARG A 182 -12.41 4.39 -4.80
N PRO A 183 -12.44 5.14 -3.67
CA PRO A 183 -11.30 5.99 -3.29
C PRO A 183 -10.00 5.22 -3.06
N VAL A 184 -10.07 3.96 -2.62
CA VAL A 184 -8.89 3.10 -2.46
C VAL A 184 -8.29 2.77 -3.82
N LEU A 185 -9.11 2.37 -4.80
CA LEU A 185 -8.66 2.10 -6.17
C LEU A 185 -8.00 3.33 -6.81
N LEU A 186 -8.59 4.50 -6.64
CA LEU A 186 -8.02 5.77 -7.13
C LEU A 186 -6.68 6.08 -6.45
N THR A 187 -6.55 5.81 -5.16
CA THR A 187 -5.29 5.98 -4.42
C THR A 187 -4.23 5.01 -4.94
N CYS A 188 -4.58 3.74 -5.16
CA CYS A 188 -3.67 2.74 -5.74
C CYS A 188 -3.16 3.17 -7.12
N LEU A 189 -4.05 3.68 -7.99
CA LEU A 189 -3.65 4.22 -9.29
C LEU A 189 -2.72 5.43 -9.13
N ALA A 190 -3.05 6.34 -8.21
CA ALA A 190 -2.22 7.52 -7.95
C ALA A 190 -0.81 7.16 -7.49
N THR A 191 -0.65 6.15 -6.62
CA THR A 191 0.68 5.71 -6.15
C THR A 191 1.44 4.94 -7.23
N LEU A 192 0.76 4.18 -8.10
CA LEU A 192 1.39 3.56 -9.28
C LEU A 192 1.99 4.62 -10.21
N LEU A 193 1.25 5.70 -10.46
CA LEU A 193 1.72 6.82 -11.29
C LEU A 193 2.82 7.63 -10.61
N GLN A 194 2.64 7.98 -9.33
CA GLN A 194 3.63 8.73 -8.54
C GLN A 194 5.00 8.05 -8.54
N HIS A 195 5.01 6.71 -8.40
CA HIS A 195 6.24 5.92 -8.32
C HIS A 195 6.72 5.39 -9.67
N TYR A 196 6.05 5.70 -10.78
CA TYR A 196 6.36 5.15 -12.11
C TYR A 196 7.85 5.28 -12.45
N ARG A 197 8.42 6.47 -12.29
CA ARG A 197 9.83 6.74 -12.61
C ARG A 197 10.78 5.94 -11.74
N ALA A 198 10.49 5.81 -10.44
CA ALA A 198 11.31 5.03 -9.52
C ALA A 198 11.28 3.54 -9.89
N VAL A 199 10.09 2.98 -10.14
CA VAL A 199 9.93 1.59 -10.58
C VAL A 199 10.64 1.35 -11.91
N LEU A 200 10.54 2.28 -12.86
CA LEU A 200 11.22 2.17 -14.15
C LEU A 200 12.75 2.13 -14.00
N ILE A 201 13.31 2.97 -13.14
CA ILE A 201 14.76 3.01 -12.87
C ILE A 201 15.20 1.71 -12.19
N ASP A 202 14.46 1.25 -11.19
CA ASP A 202 14.85 0.12 -10.34
C ASP A 202 14.64 -1.23 -11.04
N CYS A 203 13.58 -1.36 -11.85
CA CYS A 203 13.14 -2.64 -12.41
C CYS A 203 13.18 -2.70 -13.95
N GLY A 204 13.41 -1.57 -14.63
CA GLY A 204 13.47 -1.50 -16.09
C GLY A 204 12.13 -1.54 -16.81
N HIS A 205 12.18 -1.41 -18.14
CA HIS A 205 11.00 -1.33 -19.02
C HIS A 205 10.20 -2.64 -19.10
N ASP A 206 10.83 -3.78 -18.81
CA ASP A 206 10.21 -5.10 -18.88
C ASP A 206 9.40 -5.45 -17.62
N ASN A 207 9.43 -4.59 -16.60
CA ASN A 207 8.61 -4.78 -15.42
C ASN A 207 7.11 -4.77 -15.77
N ALA A 208 6.36 -5.74 -15.23
CA ALA A 208 4.94 -5.91 -15.54
C ALA A 208 4.09 -4.67 -15.23
N ILE A 209 4.40 -3.93 -14.14
CA ILE A 209 3.70 -2.69 -13.79
C ILE A 209 3.88 -1.66 -14.91
N ILE A 210 5.12 -1.47 -15.37
CA ILE A 210 5.47 -0.51 -16.43
C ILE A 210 4.80 -0.91 -17.75
N GLN A 211 4.83 -2.18 -18.11
CA GLN A 211 4.20 -2.67 -19.34
C GLN A 211 2.68 -2.45 -19.33
N HIS A 212 2.00 -2.77 -18.22
CA HIS A 212 0.55 -2.57 -18.11
C HIS A 212 0.17 -1.09 -18.17
N LEU A 213 0.88 -0.22 -17.43
CA LEU A 213 0.62 1.22 -17.45
C LEU A 213 0.84 1.82 -18.85
N ASN A 214 1.93 1.45 -19.53
CA ASN A 214 2.22 1.91 -20.88
C ASN A 214 1.17 1.40 -21.88
N LYS A 215 0.74 0.13 -21.77
CA LYS A 215 -0.30 -0.44 -22.61
C LYS A 215 -1.64 0.28 -22.42
N ALA A 216 -2.04 0.53 -21.17
CA ALA A 216 -3.24 1.29 -20.86
C ALA A 216 -3.17 2.71 -21.43
N ALA A 217 -2.02 3.38 -21.32
CA ALA A 217 -1.81 4.72 -21.84
C ALA A 217 -1.92 4.77 -23.37
N LEU A 218 -1.28 3.82 -24.07
CA LEU A 218 -1.38 3.69 -25.53
C LEU A 218 -2.82 3.46 -25.98
N GLN A 219 -3.56 2.60 -25.28
CA GLN A 219 -4.97 2.32 -25.62
C GLN A 219 -5.88 3.54 -25.38
N CYS A 220 -5.58 4.36 -24.37
CA CYS A 220 -6.27 5.63 -24.17
C CYS A 220 -5.97 6.63 -25.29
N HIS A 221 -4.74 6.62 -25.82
CA HIS A 221 -4.36 7.44 -26.97
C HIS A 221 -5.08 7.07 -28.26
N TYR A 222 -5.28 5.78 -28.51
CA TYR A 222 -6.04 5.33 -29.68
C TYR A 222 -7.53 5.70 -29.56
N SER A 223 -8.09 5.82 -28.35
CA SER A 223 -9.42 6.42 -28.15
C SER A 223 -9.44 7.95 -28.21
N ALA A 224 -8.29 8.60 -27.97
CA ALA A 224 -8.11 10.06 -27.96
C ALA A 224 -7.50 10.60 -29.27
N PHE A 225 -7.66 9.88 -30.39
CA PHE A 225 -7.42 10.45 -31.73
C PHE A 225 -8.51 11.47 -32.14
N GLU A 226 -9.18 12.08 -31.15
CA GLU A 226 -9.53 13.50 -31.13
C GLU A 226 -8.85 14.16 -29.89
N GLN A 227 -7.77 14.91 -30.16
CA GLN A 227 -7.13 15.94 -29.32
C GLN A 227 -6.23 15.54 -28.12
N SER A 228 -4.92 15.60 -28.41
CA SER A 228 -3.82 16.20 -27.65
C SER A 228 -3.87 16.24 -26.12
N CYS A 229 -3.15 15.33 -25.46
CA CYS A 229 -2.43 15.59 -24.19
C CYS A 229 -1.54 14.40 -23.84
N PHE A 230 -0.22 14.47 -24.08
CA PHE A 230 0.74 13.50 -23.52
C PHE A 230 1.90 14.12 -22.76
N THR A 231 1.88 15.43 -22.52
CA THR A 231 3.01 16.12 -21.89
C THR A 231 2.84 16.36 -20.39
N PHE A 232 1.72 15.95 -19.77
CA PHE A 232 1.42 16.35 -18.39
C PHE A 232 1.51 15.23 -17.33
N LEU A 233 1.66 13.96 -17.73
CA LEU A 233 1.62 12.83 -16.79
C LEU A 233 2.98 12.22 -16.44
N PHE A 234 4.05 12.59 -17.14
CA PHE A 234 5.38 11.95 -16.97
C PHE A 234 6.59 12.91 -16.98
N GLU A 235 6.37 14.23 -16.91
CA GLU A 235 7.41 15.22 -16.57
C GLU A 235 7.23 15.72 -15.12
#